data_AF-A0A3M2BXV2-F1
#
_entry.id   AF-A0A3M2BXV2-F1
#
_cell.length_a   1.000
_cell.length_b   1.000
_cell.length_c   1.000
_cell.angle_alpha   90.00
_cell.angle_beta   90.00
_cell.angle_gamma   90.00
#
_symmetry.space_group_name_H-M   'P 1'
#
loop_
_entity.id
_entity.type
_entity.pdbx_description
1 polymer ?
#
loop_
_entity_poly.entity_id
_entity_poly.type
_entity_poly.pdbx_seq_one_letter_code
_entity_poly.pdbx_strand_id
1 'polypeptide(L)'
;MGVFTNSICLPGDRGDVVRAALVRWLATRGFELSDEPVLFDLDAESERSAFLLTHEGWTVLCYSNYEEEPRLIHELRTLGEPLLYLWVYDSSAWGFDLLHRDRFVGSFNSDPDDHATFDDLPLGSAERPRADPQEICRLLGRPELAGRMAEIMRERAVFREDVCRAFCQLLGADAAMASYDELECGDQVTAPGWRIEQLLFVRRGARRPPPRDLHQQRLTQRNPAAGQLETGTVDIPLTVLEEVRRSRRRARFRWLVLQPVAWSARQWRRLVEILGQLGRRLRLHRLRFATSDLRPTFHVAGTDLINPLHGCRITLPPGAEPAVVSCKPSAVFAFVAHDVLVTCTARRREKLREVLRRPDGSAVEDDERYFVAGLRARRLLFRLPPGFRADVTGPSYLGLHIVETERALYVFLYNDRHHPRPELEQAVRDAVASFRLENPPAGGRAATERSVSR
;
A
#
# COMPACT_ATOMS: atom_id res chain seq x y z
N MET A 1 -6.73 2.86 9.42
CA MET A 1 -7.42 2.88 8.11
C MET A 1 -7.68 1.43 7.80
N GLY A 2 -8.95 1.02 7.73
CA GLY A 2 -9.31 -0.36 7.40
C GLY A 2 -8.92 -0.68 5.95
N VAL A 3 -8.78 -1.96 5.63
CA VAL A 3 -8.54 -2.38 4.24
C VAL A 3 -9.85 -2.20 3.47
N PHE A 4 -9.79 -1.44 2.37
CA PHE A 4 -10.93 -1.29 1.47
C PHE A 4 -10.57 -1.95 0.15
N THR A 5 -11.34 -2.96 -0.22
CA THR A 5 -11.21 -3.64 -1.51
C THR A 5 -12.40 -3.29 -2.35
N ASN A 6 -12.20 -2.91 -3.60
CA ASN A 6 -13.28 -2.72 -4.55
C ASN A 6 -12.87 -3.13 -5.96
N SER A 7 -13.89 -3.38 -6.77
CA SER A 7 -13.70 -3.76 -8.16
C SER A 7 -14.91 -3.40 -9.00
N ILE A 8 -14.65 -3.04 -10.25
CA ILE A 8 -15.69 -2.78 -11.24
C ILE A 8 -15.72 -3.99 -12.18
N CYS A 9 -16.83 -4.71 -12.18
CA CYS A 9 -16.99 -5.96 -12.93
C CYS A 9 -17.98 -5.77 -14.08
N LEU A 10 -17.60 -6.20 -15.28
CA LEU A 10 -18.44 -6.23 -16.48
C LEU A 10 -18.50 -7.65 -17.03
N PRO A 11 -19.68 -8.14 -17.47
CA PRO A 11 -19.82 -9.49 -18.02
C PRO A 11 -19.17 -9.61 -19.41
N GLY A 12 -18.51 -10.76 -19.61
CA GLY A 12 -17.80 -11.15 -20.83
C GLY A 12 -16.35 -10.66 -20.90
N ASP A 13 -15.62 -11.16 -21.91
CA ASP A 13 -14.30 -10.65 -22.29
C ASP A 13 -14.45 -9.30 -23.00
N ARG A 14 -14.33 -8.22 -22.21
CA ARG A 14 -14.50 -6.82 -22.62
C ARG A 14 -13.22 -6.03 -22.39
N GLY A 15 -12.08 -6.70 -22.23
CA GLY A 15 -10.81 -6.07 -21.91
C GLY A 15 -10.50 -4.85 -22.78
N ASP A 16 -10.50 -5.04 -24.09
CA ASP A 16 -10.17 -3.98 -25.04
C ASP A 16 -11.15 -2.81 -25.00
N VAL A 17 -12.44 -3.08 -24.76
CA VAL A 17 -13.49 -2.06 -24.67
C VAL A 17 -13.32 -1.21 -23.41
N VAL A 18 -13.10 -1.88 -22.26
CA VAL A 18 -12.86 -1.20 -20.98
C VAL A 18 -11.55 -0.42 -21.03
N ARG A 19 -10.49 -1.01 -21.59
CA ARG A 19 -9.20 -0.33 -21.83
C ARG A 19 -9.37 0.92 -22.67
N ALA A 20 -10.08 0.84 -23.80
CA ALA A 20 -10.34 1.99 -24.66
C ALA A 20 -11.17 3.08 -23.96
N ALA A 21 -12.16 2.69 -23.15
CA ALA A 21 -12.95 3.63 -22.36
C ALA A 21 -12.09 4.34 -21.31
N LEU A 22 -11.27 3.60 -20.57
CA LEU A 22 -10.35 4.14 -19.56
C LEU A 22 -9.33 5.09 -20.18
N VAL A 23 -8.68 4.68 -21.28
CA VAL A 23 -7.71 5.51 -22.01
C VAL A 23 -8.36 6.81 -22.48
N ARG A 24 -9.56 6.75 -23.07
CA ARG A 24 -10.29 7.94 -23.53
C ARG A 24 -10.61 8.87 -22.36
N TRP A 25 -11.13 8.34 -21.26
CA TRP A 25 -11.53 9.11 -20.09
C TRP A 25 -10.35 9.77 -19.36
N LEU A 26 -9.22 9.09 -19.27
CA LEU A 26 -7.99 9.64 -18.71
C LEU A 26 -7.35 10.66 -19.66
N ALA A 27 -7.46 10.45 -20.97
CA ALA A 27 -7.00 11.43 -21.96
C ALA A 27 -7.73 12.77 -21.86
N THR A 28 -9.04 12.79 -21.58
CA THR A 28 -9.78 14.06 -21.37
C THR A 28 -9.35 14.79 -20.10
N ARG A 29 -8.74 14.08 -19.14
CA ARG A 29 -8.13 14.65 -17.92
C ARG A 29 -6.67 15.04 -18.08
N GLY A 30 -6.14 14.90 -19.29
CA GLY A 30 -4.75 15.21 -19.59
C GLY A 30 -3.77 14.15 -19.10
N PHE A 31 -4.19 12.89 -18.98
CA PHE A 31 -3.28 11.76 -18.79
C PHE A 31 -3.03 11.03 -20.12
N GLU A 32 -1.91 10.34 -20.22
CA GLU A 32 -1.55 9.50 -21.36
C GLU A 32 -1.10 8.12 -20.87
N LEU A 33 -1.41 7.08 -21.65
CA LEU A 33 -0.96 5.73 -21.36
C LEU A 33 0.57 5.66 -21.50
N SER A 34 1.23 5.10 -20.50
CA SER A 34 2.67 4.91 -20.44
C SER A 34 3.00 3.43 -20.65
N ASP A 35 4.03 3.17 -21.45
CA ASP A 35 4.61 1.83 -21.62
C ASP A 35 5.68 1.54 -20.52
N GLU A 36 5.95 2.49 -19.63
CA GLU A 36 6.88 2.28 -18.53
C GLU A 36 6.29 1.32 -17.48
N PRO A 37 7.07 0.37 -16.95
CA PRO A 37 6.61 -0.47 -15.84
C PRO A 37 6.41 0.36 -14.57
N VAL A 38 5.45 -0.04 -13.74
CA VAL A 38 5.25 0.56 -12.41
C VAL A 38 6.36 0.09 -11.47
N LEU A 39 7.35 0.95 -11.25
CA LEU A 39 8.50 0.67 -10.37
C LEU A 39 8.39 1.35 -8.99
N PHE A 40 7.43 2.25 -8.83
CA PHE A 40 7.33 3.11 -7.67
C PHE A 40 5.88 3.20 -7.22
N ASP A 41 5.69 3.56 -5.95
CA ASP A 41 4.40 4.02 -5.47
C ASP A 41 3.91 5.17 -6.37
N LEU A 42 2.62 5.16 -6.73
CA LEU A 42 2.03 6.14 -7.62
C LEU A 42 2.05 7.54 -7.00
N ASP A 43 2.37 8.55 -7.81
CA ASP A 43 2.13 9.93 -7.44
C ASP A 43 0.66 10.30 -7.68
N ALA A 44 -0.12 10.45 -6.61
CA ALA A 44 -1.55 10.71 -6.66
C ALA A 44 -1.96 11.97 -7.45
N GLU A 45 -1.05 12.91 -7.72
CA GLU A 45 -1.36 14.11 -8.51
C GLU A 45 -1.10 13.94 -10.01
N SER A 46 -0.18 13.05 -10.36
CA SER A 46 0.39 12.98 -11.72
C SER A 46 0.29 11.60 -12.37
N GLU A 47 -0.12 10.58 -11.62
CA GLU A 47 -0.18 9.22 -12.11
C GLU A 47 -1.48 8.52 -11.71
N ARG A 48 -1.97 7.66 -12.59
CA ARG A 48 -3.07 6.73 -12.33
C ARG A 48 -2.65 5.36 -12.80
N SER A 49 -3.15 4.33 -12.15
CA SER A 49 -2.93 2.95 -12.57
C SER A 49 -4.23 2.19 -12.52
N ALA A 50 -4.31 1.16 -13.34
CA ALA A 50 -5.40 0.22 -13.32
C ALA A 50 -4.88 -1.18 -13.58
N PHE A 51 -5.44 -2.16 -12.88
CA PHE A 51 -5.36 -3.54 -13.29
C PHE A 51 -6.64 -3.92 -14.02
N LEU A 52 -6.46 -4.53 -15.18
CA LEU A 52 -7.52 -5.08 -15.99
C LEU A 52 -7.36 -6.60 -16.04
N LEU A 53 -8.31 -7.30 -15.44
CA LEU A 53 -8.31 -8.75 -15.36
C LEU A 53 -9.42 -9.26 -16.27
N THR A 54 -9.06 -10.11 -17.22
CA THR A 54 -9.95 -10.56 -18.29
C THR A 54 -10.03 -12.07 -18.32
N HIS A 55 -11.26 -12.57 -18.41
CA HIS A 55 -11.62 -13.97 -18.54
C HIS A 55 -12.82 -14.08 -19.49
N GLU A 56 -13.07 -15.26 -20.07
CA GLU A 56 -14.16 -15.45 -21.05
C GLU A 56 -15.53 -14.94 -20.55
N GLY A 57 -15.79 -15.11 -19.25
CA GLY A 57 -17.04 -14.71 -18.62
C GLY A 57 -17.06 -13.30 -18.02
N TRP A 58 -15.92 -12.66 -17.79
CA TRP A 58 -15.84 -11.44 -16.97
C TRP A 58 -14.62 -10.57 -17.29
N THR A 59 -14.81 -9.27 -17.15
CA THR A 59 -13.75 -8.26 -17.09
C THR A 59 -13.84 -7.52 -15.77
N VAL A 60 -12.75 -7.53 -15.01
CA VAL A 60 -12.64 -6.89 -13.69
C VAL A 60 -11.62 -5.76 -13.81
N LEU A 61 -12.00 -4.58 -13.33
CA LEU A 61 -11.17 -3.39 -13.28
C LEU A 61 -10.94 -2.99 -11.83
N CYS A 62 -9.67 -2.97 -11.42
CA CYS A 62 -9.23 -2.46 -10.12
C CYS A 62 -8.45 -1.16 -10.37
N TYR A 63 -8.95 -0.04 -9.89
CA TYR A 63 -8.41 1.30 -10.19
C TYR A 63 -7.66 1.87 -8.99
N SER A 64 -6.56 2.57 -9.23
CA SER A 64 -5.66 3.01 -8.16
C SER A 64 -6.17 4.22 -7.35
N ASN A 65 -7.22 4.91 -7.80
CA ASN A 65 -7.68 6.15 -7.17
C ASN A 65 -9.19 6.13 -6.89
N TYR A 66 -9.52 5.78 -5.65
CA TYR A 66 -10.87 5.71 -5.10
C TYR A 66 -11.71 6.98 -5.29
N GLU A 67 -11.10 8.17 -5.18
CA GLU A 67 -11.82 9.45 -5.26
C GLU A 67 -12.42 9.71 -6.66
N GLU A 68 -11.83 9.09 -7.69
CA GLU A 68 -12.26 9.27 -9.08
C GLU A 68 -13.19 8.15 -9.57
N GLU A 69 -13.33 7.07 -8.82
CA GLU A 69 -14.14 5.90 -9.19
C GLU A 69 -15.61 6.20 -9.47
N PRO A 70 -16.33 7.05 -8.69
CA PRO A 70 -17.68 7.48 -9.04
C PRO A 70 -17.81 7.96 -10.49
N ARG A 71 -16.81 8.74 -10.93
CA ARG A 71 -16.77 9.29 -12.29
C ARG A 71 -16.36 8.24 -13.31
N LEU A 72 -15.46 7.31 -12.95
CA LEU A 72 -15.10 6.18 -13.81
C LEU A 72 -16.30 5.25 -14.05
N ILE A 73 -17.05 4.92 -12.99
CA ILE A 73 -18.28 4.13 -13.09
C ILE A 73 -19.27 4.83 -14.04
N HIS A 74 -19.45 6.15 -13.90
CA HIS A 74 -20.31 6.92 -14.81
C HIS A 74 -19.90 6.76 -16.29
N GLU A 75 -18.60 6.83 -16.61
CA GLU A 75 -18.15 6.59 -17.99
C GLU A 75 -18.37 5.16 -18.46
N LEU A 76 -18.07 4.17 -17.62
CA LEU A 76 -18.18 2.76 -18.00
C LEU A 76 -19.65 2.36 -18.23
N ARG A 77 -20.60 3.04 -17.60
CA ARG A 77 -22.04 2.83 -17.86
C ARG A 77 -22.45 3.20 -19.27
N THR A 78 -21.74 4.10 -19.94
CA THR A 78 -22.01 4.47 -21.34
C THR A 78 -21.80 3.30 -22.31
N LEU A 79 -21.15 2.22 -21.87
CA LEU A 79 -21.02 0.97 -22.62
C LEU A 79 -22.36 0.24 -22.76
N GLY A 80 -23.37 0.58 -21.96
CA GLY A 80 -24.72 0.01 -22.04
C GLY A 80 -24.87 -1.39 -21.45
N GLU A 81 -23.78 -1.98 -20.95
CA GLU A 81 -23.73 -3.30 -20.35
C GLU A 81 -24.07 -3.25 -18.84
N PRO A 82 -24.47 -4.39 -18.24
CA PRO A 82 -24.52 -4.52 -16.79
C PRO A 82 -23.13 -4.27 -16.17
N LEU A 83 -23.07 -3.45 -15.14
CA LEU A 83 -21.87 -3.13 -14.37
C LEU A 83 -22.14 -3.46 -12.92
N LEU A 84 -21.31 -4.32 -12.34
CA LEU A 84 -21.35 -4.71 -10.95
C LEU A 84 -20.17 -4.07 -10.22
N TYR A 85 -20.44 -3.10 -9.35
CA TYR A 85 -19.45 -2.49 -8.47
C TYR A 85 -19.44 -3.24 -7.15
N LEU A 86 -18.36 -3.93 -6.83
CA LEU A 86 -18.18 -4.73 -5.61
C LEU A 86 -17.28 -4.00 -4.64
N TRP A 87 -17.56 -4.12 -3.35
CA TRP A 87 -16.71 -3.55 -2.30
C TRP A 87 -16.75 -4.36 -1.00
N VAL A 88 -15.64 -4.32 -0.27
CA VAL A 88 -15.44 -4.94 1.05
C VAL A 88 -14.72 -3.92 1.94
N TYR A 89 -15.24 -3.71 3.16
CA TYR A 89 -14.69 -2.75 4.11
C TYR A 89 -14.23 -3.47 5.38
N ASP A 90 -12.93 -3.37 5.67
CA ASP A 90 -12.23 -3.86 6.88
C ASP A 90 -12.63 -5.28 7.32
N SER A 91 -12.99 -6.12 6.34
CA SER A 91 -13.59 -7.45 6.52
C SER A 91 -14.87 -7.47 7.40
N SER A 92 -15.41 -6.31 7.79
CA SER A 92 -16.60 -6.15 8.65
C SER A 92 -17.89 -6.03 7.85
N ALA A 93 -17.82 -5.47 6.65
CA ALA A 93 -18.94 -5.29 5.73
C ALA A 93 -18.54 -5.59 4.29
N TRP A 94 -19.51 -6.04 3.50
CA TRP A 94 -19.39 -6.16 2.05
C TRP A 94 -20.69 -5.75 1.37
N GLY A 95 -20.59 -5.41 0.10
CA GLY A 95 -21.75 -5.13 -0.70
C GLY A 95 -21.44 -4.91 -2.16
N PHE A 96 -22.49 -4.56 -2.88
CA PHE A 96 -22.39 -4.25 -4.30
C PHE A 96 -23.49 -3.32 -4.77
N ASP A 97 -23.20 -2.67 -5.90
CA ASP A 97 -24.18 -1.97 -6.70
C ASP A 97 -24.22 -2.58 -8.11
N LEU A 98 -25.42 -2.92 -8.60
CA LEU A 98 -25.65 -3.34 -9.97
C LEU A 98 -26.28 -2.20 -10.76
N LEU A 99 -25.63 -1.82 -11.85
CA LEU A 99 -26.05 -0.74 -12.73
C LEU A 99 -26.24 -1.28 -14.15
N HIS A 100 -27.27 -0.85 -14.86
CA HIS A 100 -27.51 -1.24 -16.25
C HIS A 100 -28.29 -0.12 -16.96
N ARG A 101 -27.80 0.32 -18.13
CA ARG A 101 -28.41 1.40 -18.94
C ARG A 101 -28.77 2.65 -18.11
N ASP A 102 -27.76 3.20 -17.42
CA ASP A 102 -27.85 4.39 -16.58
C ASP A 102 -28.81 4.31 -15.38
N ARG A 103 -29.33 3.13 -15.05
CA ARG A 103 -30.19 2.91 -13.87
C ARG A 103 -29.50 2.02 -12.85
N PHE A 104 -29.81 2.25 -11.58
CA PHE A 104 -29.55 1.24 -10.56
C PHE A 104 -30.59 0.15 -10.67
N VAL A 105 -30.14 -1.09 -10.67
CA VAL A 105 -31.01 -2.26 -10.65
C VAL A 105 -31.15 -2.78 -9.23
N GLY A 106 -30.04 -2.84 -8.50
CA GLY A 106 -30.05 -3.36 -7.15
C GLY A 106 -28.79 -2.96 -6.40
N SER A 107 -28.95 -2.74 -5.09
CA SER A 107 -27.86 -2.52 -4.15
C SER A 107 -28.00 -3.47 -2.96
N PHE A 108 -26.87 -3.98 -2.49
CA PHE A 108 -26.79 -4.83 -1.32
C PHE A 108 -25.68 -4.32 -0.39
N ASN A 109 -25.96 -4.36 0.91
CA ASN A 109 -25.00 -4.13 1.97
C ASN A 109 -25.27 -5.15 3.08
N SER A 110 -24.23 -5.88 3.50
CA SER A 110 -24.31 -6.87 4.56
C SER A 110 -24.49 -6.29 5.96
N ASP A 111 -24.17 -5.00 6.15
CA ASP A 111 -24.31 -4.27 7.41
C ASP A 111 -24.85 -2.84 7.16
N PRO A 112 -26.18 -2.66 7.08
CA PRO A 112 -26.79 -1.36 6.79
C PRO A 112 -26.66 -0.34 7.94
N ASP A 113 -26.36 -0.78 9.16
CA ASP A 113 -26.22 0.09 10.34
C ASP A 113 -24.79 0.64 10.47
N ASP A 114 -23.82 0.06 9.76
CA ASP A 114 -22.46 0.60 9.65
C ASP A 114 -22.45 1.83 8.71
N HIS A 115 -22.82 2.97 9.29
CA HIS A 115 -22.95 4.26 8.60
C HIS A 115 -21.60 4.89 8.16
N ALA A 116 -20.46 4.26 8.43
CA ALA A 116 -19.15 4.89 8.29
C ALA A 116 -18.73 5.23 6.84
N THR A 117 -19.44 4.75 5.80
CA THR A 117 -18.95 4.80 4.41
C THR A 117 -19.98 5.13 3.33
N PHE A 118 -21.26 5.36 3.66
CA PHE A 118 -22.31 5.45 2.63
C PHE A 118 -22.64 6.85 2.13
N ASP A 119 -22.30 7.90 2.87
CA ASP A 119 -22.53 9.28 2.43
C ASP A 119 -21.56 9.71 1.30
N ASP A 120 -20.44 8.98 1.13
CA ASP A 120 -19.42 9.25 0.09
C ASP A 120 -19.51 8.32 -1.13
N LEU A 121 -20.40 7.31 -1.12
CA LEU A 121 -20.58 6.46 -2.29
C LEU A 121 -21.26 7.25 -3.43
N PRO A 122 -20.89 6.99 -4.71
CA PRO A 122 -21.12 7.84 -5.88
C PRO A 122 -22.48 8.53 -6.05
N LEU A 123 -23.56 7.97 -5.50
CA LEU A 123 -24.94 8.33 -5.77
C LEU A 123 -25.77 8.04 -4.50
N GLY A 124 -26.38 9.07 -3.89
CA GLY A 124 -26.96 9.05 -2.54
C GLY A 124 -27.87 7.85 -2.20
N SER A 125 -27.92 7.50 -0.92
CA SER A 125 -28.56 6.30 -0.36
C SER A 125 -30.09 6.22 -0.53
N ALA A 126 -30.77 7.35 -0.76
CA ALA A 126 -32.23 7.42 -0.72
C ALA A 126 -32.98 6.81 -1.93
N GLU A 127 -32.30 6.49 -3.03
CA GLU A 127 -32.93 6.01 -4.28
C GLU A 127 -32.45 4.62 -4.74
N ARG A 128 -31.67 3.90 -3.94
CA ARG A 128 -31.13 2.60 -4.36
C ARG A 128 -32.15 1.48 -4.15
N PRO A 129 -32.64 0.81 -5.22
CA PRO A 129 -33.51 -0.35 -5.05
C PRO A 129 -32.75 -1.46 -4.33
N ARG A 130 -33.43 -2.16 -3.43
CA ARG A 130 -32.87 -3.33 -2.77
C ARG A 130 -32.60 -4.41 -3.81
N ALA A 131 -31.41 -5.01 -3.76
CA ALA A 131 -31.01 -6.12 -4.61
C ALA A 131 -32.00 -7.29 -4.55
N ASP A 132 -32.58 -7.63 -5.71
CA ASP A 132 -33.31 -8.88 -5.94
C ASP A 132 -32.38 -9.90 -6.64
N PRO A 133 -32.03 -11.04 -5.98
CA PRO A 133 -31.22 -12.09 -6.58
C PRO A 133 -31.75 -12.60 -7.93
N GLN A 134 -33.07 -12.66 -8.13
CA GLN A 134 -33.64 -13.12 -9.40
C GLN A 134 -33.35 -12.14 -10.53
N GLU A 135 -33.57 -10.84 -10.28
CA GLU A 135 -33.29 -9.81 -11.27
C GLU A 135 -31.80 -9.70 -11.60
N ILE A 136 -30.93 -9.74 -10.59
CA ILE A 136 -29.46 -9.70 -10.74
C ILE A 136 -29.00 -10.87 -11.62
N CYS A 137 -29.34 -12.09 -11.23
CA CYS A 137 -28.95 -13.29 -11.96
C CYS A 137 -29.48 -13.31 -13.39
N ARG A 138 -30.71 -12.82 -13.62
CA ARG A 138 -31.28 -12.69 -14.97
C ARG A 138 -30.46 -11.73 -15.84
N LEU A 139 -30.09 -10.56 -15.31
CA LEU A 139 -29.30 -9.56 -16.06
C LEU A 139 -27.87 -10.03 -16.34
N LEU A 140 -27.28 -10.79 -15.43
CA LEU A 140 -25.95 -11.38 -15.61
C LEU A 140 -25.98 -12.67 -16.45
N GLY A 141 -27.15 -13.10 -16.96
CA GLY A 141 -27.28 -14.27 -17.82
C GLY A 141 -27.06 -15.60 -17.08
N ARG A 142 -27.44 -15.67 -15.80
CA ARG A 142 -27.29 -16.81 -14.89
C ARG A 142 -28.51 -17.04 -13.99
N PRO A 143 -29.74 -17.07 -14.51
CA PRO A 143 -30.97 -17.14 -13.69
C PRO A 143 -31.00 -18.35 -12.73
N GLU A 144 -30.33 -19.44 -13.07
CA GLU A 144 -30.20 -20.66 -12.26
C GLU A 144 -29.49 -20.44 -10.91
N LEU A 145 -28.71 -19.35 -10.77
CA LEU A 145 -27.93 -19.07 -9.56
C LEU A 145 -28.71 -18.29 -8.50
N ALA A 146 -29.91 -17.79 -8.80
CA ALA A 146 -30.65 -16.88 -7.93
C ALA A 146 -30.91 -17.43 -6.53
N GLY A 147 -31.23 -18.73 -6.41
CA GLY A 147 -31.45 -19.39 -5.11
C GLY A 147 -30.20 -19.35 -4.23
N ARG A 148 -29.05 -19.78 -4.77
CA ARG A 148 -27.76 -19.76 -4.07
C ARG A 148 -27.29 -18.34 -3.75
N MET A 149 -27.50 -17.39 -4.67
CA MET A 149 -27.18 -15.99 -4.41
C MET A 149 -27.97 -15.43 -3.23
N ALA A 150 -29.26 -15.76 -3.14
CA ALA A 150 -30.09 -15.35 -2.02
C ALA A 150 -29.64 -15.96 -0.67
N GLU A 151 -29.09 -17.17 -0.69
CA GLU A 151 -28.49 -17.81 0.49
C GLU A 151 -27.24 -17.06 0.94
N ILE A 152 -26.29 -16.80 0.03
CA ILE A 152 -25.04 -16.08 0.31
C ILE A 152 -25.33 -14.67 0.84
N MET A 153 -26.27 -13.94 0.24
CA MET A 153 -26.64 -12.59 0.68
C MET A 153 -27.27 -12.55 2.09
N ARG A 154 -27.75 -13.68 2.62
CA ARG A 154 -28.27 -13.78 3.99
C ARG A 154 -27.23 -14.28 4.99
N GLU A 155 -26.09 -14.77 4.50
CA GLU A 155 -25.08 -15.40 5.34
C GLU A 155 -24.50 -14.41 6.35
N ARG A 156 -24.28 -14.91 7.56
CA ARG A 156 -23.64 -14.17 8.65
C ARG A 156 -22.28 -14.81 8.93
N ALA A 157 -21.22 -14.04 8.71
CA ALA A 157 -19.85 -14.46 8.98
C ALA A 157 -19.15 -13.41 9.84
N VAL A 158 -18.16 -13.86 10.63
CA VAL A 158 -17.29 -12.97 11.41
C VAL A 158 -16.39 -12.16 10.46
N PHE A 159 -15.93 -12.77 9.37
CA PHE A 159 -15.21 -12.12 8.29
C PHE A 159 -16.09 -12.11 7.04
N ARG A 160 -16.52 -10.92 6.63
CA ARG A 160 -17.40 -10.74 5.47
C ARG A 160 -16.72 -10.97 4.13
N GLU A 161 -15.39 -10.93 4.12
CA GLU A 161 -14.56 -11.22 2.96
C GLU A 161 -14.81 -12.63 2.41
N ASP A 162 -14.94 -13.64 3.28
CA ASP A 162 -15.19 -15.02 2.85
C ASP A 162 -16.57 -15.17 2.17
N VAL A 163 -17.58 -14.43 2.64
CA VAL A 163 -18.92 -14.40 2.04
C VAL A 163 -18.88 -13.69 0.68
N CYS A 164 -18.17 -12.57 0.60
CA CYS A 164 -17.97 -11.86 -0.67
C CYS A 164 -17.19 -12.71 -1.69
N ARG A 165 -16.20 -13.49 -1.22
CA ARG A 165 -15.47 -14.46 -2.04
C ARG A 165 -16.39 -15.56 -2.56
N ALA A 166 -17.26 -16.11 -1.71
CA ALA A 166 -18.27 -17.09 -2.13
C ALA A 166 -19.24 -16.49 -3.17
N PHE A 167 -19.62 -15.22 -3.02
CA PHE A 167 -20.44 -14.50 -3.99
C PHE A 167 -19.74 -14.36 -5.36
N CYS A 168 -18.46 -13.94 -5.36
CA CYS A 168 -17.67 -13.82 -6.59
C CYS A 168 -17.46 -15.18 -7.27
N GLN A 169 -17.20 -16.23 -6.49
CA GLN A 169 -17.11 -17.63 -6.96
C GLN A 169 -18.40 -18.13 -7.58
N LEU A 170 -19.55 -17.82 -6.97
CA LEU A 170 -20.85 -18.18 -7.52
C LEU A 170 -21.03 -17.57 -8.92
N LEU A 171 -20.60 -16.33 -9.12
CA LEU A 171 -20.67 -15.63 -10.41
C LEU A 171 -19.61 -16.07 -11.42
N GLY A 172 -18.56 -16.78 -11.00
CA GLY A 172 -17.36 -17.05 -11.80
C GLY A 172 -16.49 -15.80 -12.01
N ALA A 173 -16.63 -14.81 -11.12
CA ALA A 173 -15.90 -13.54 -11.13
C ALA A 173 -14.84 -13.52 -10.00
N ASP A 174 -14.13 -14.64 -9.76
CA ASP A 174 -13.22 -14.82 -8.63
C ASP A 174 -12.21 -13.68 -8.44
N ALA A 175 -11.71 -13.15 -9.55
CA ALA A 175 -10.75 -12.05 -9.59
C ALA A 175 -11.30 -10.72 -9.06
N ALA A 176 -12.61 -10.57 -8.92
CA ALA A 176 -13.25 -9.37 -8.38
C ALA A 176 -12.92 -9.12 -6.90
N MET A 177 -12.44 -10.14 -6.18
CA MET A 177 -11.95 -10.00 -4.81
C MET A 177 -10.54 -9.44 -4.72
N ALA A 178 -9.80 -9.34 -5.84
CA ALA A 178 -8.45 -8.80 -5.82
C ALA A 178 -8.50 -7.27 -5.68
N SER A 179 -7.83 -6.74 -4.67
CA SER A 179 -7.63 -5.30 -4.52
C SER A 179 -6.52 -4.79 -5.43
N TYR A 180 -6.55 -3.49 -5.75
CA TYR A 180 -5.44 -2.85 -6.47
C TYR A 180 -4.10 -3.08 -5.75
N ASP A 181 -4.08 -2.96 -4.41
CA ASP A 181 -2.86 -3.10 -3.61
C ASP A 181 -2.28 -4.53 -3.62
N GLU A 182 -3.13 -5.57 -3.55
CA GLU A 182 -2.68 -6.98 -3.67
C GLU A 182 -2.11 -7.27 -5.06
N LEU A 183 -2.79 -6.79 -6.11
CA LEU A 183 -2.33 -6.94 -7.49
C LEU A 183 -1.02 -6.20 -7.74
N GLU A 184 -0.88 -5.01 -7.15
CA GLU A 184 0.34 -4.22 -7.18
C GLU A 184 1.50 -4.94 -6.49
N CYS A 185 1.20 -5.69 -5.43
CA CYS A 185 2.13 -6.57 -4.75
C CYS A 185 2.53 -7.82 -5.54
N GLY A 186 1.92 -8.06 -6.70
CA GLY A 186 2.14 -9.25 -7.50
C GLY A 186 1.54 -10.51 -6.89
N ASP A 187 0.60 -10.36 -5.95
CA ASP A 187 -0.20 -11.47 -5.46
C ASP A 187 -0.96 -12.03 -6.66
N GLN A 188 -0.77 -13.33 -6.90
CA GLN A 188 -1.47 -13.96 -8.00
C GLN A 188 -2.94 -14.00 -7.65
N VAL A 189 -3.78 -13.45 -8.53
CA VAL A 189 -5.16 -13.93 -8.60
C VAL A 189 -5.08 -15.43 -8.80
N THR A 190 -5.48 -16.17 -7.77
CA THR A 190 -5.33 -17.62 -7.68
C THR A 190 -6.24 -18.37 -8.66
N ALA A 191 -7.04 -17.65 -9.44
CA ALA A 191 -7.92 -18.21 -10.44
C ALA A 191 -7.16 -18.44 -11.77
N PRO A 192 -6.94 -19.69 -12.20
CA PRO A 192 -6.39 -19.99 -13.52
C PRO A 192 -7.31 -19.45 -14.63
N GLY A 193 -6.73 -19.03 -15.75
CA GLY A 193 -7.47 -18.55 -16.92
C GLY A 193 -7.68 -17.04 -17.00
N TRP A 194 -7.29 -16.28 -15.98
CA TRP A 194 -7.34 -14.81 -16.01
C TRP A 194 -6.09 -14.21 -16.66
N ARG A 195 -6.29 -13.35 -17.66
CA ARG A 195 -5.25 -12.47 -18.21
C ARG A 195 -5.25 -11.15 -17.45
N ILE A 196 -4.11 -10.78 -16.89
CA ILE A 196 -3.92 -9.56 -16.09
C ILE A 196 -3.06 -8.58 -16.89
N GLU A 197 -3.60 -7.40 -17.18
CA GLU A 197 -2.89 -6.27 -17.77
C GLU A 197 -2.81 -5.14 -16.73
N GLN A 198 -1.62 -4.58 -16.52
CA GLN A 198 -1.44 -3.36 -15.75
C GLN A 198 -1.32 -2.18 -16.71
N LEU A 199 -2.13 -1.15 -16.51
CA LEU A 199 -2.16 0.08 -17.28
C LEU A 199 -1.63 1.22 -16.41
N LEU A 200 -0.54 1.86 -16.82
CA LEU A 200 -0.02 3.06 -16.17
C LEU A 200 -0.37 4.30 -16.99
N PHE A 201 -0.87 5.33 -16.35
CA PHE A 201 -1.19 6.61 -16.96
C PHE A 201 -0.43 7.73 -16.27
N VAL A 202 0.21 8.60 -17.07
CA VAL A 202 1.00 9.73 -16.58
C VAL A 202 0.40 11.02 -17.12
N ARG A 203 0.39 12.08 -16.32
CA ARG A 203 -0.13 13.39 -16.73
C ARG A 203 0.73 14.00 -17.86
N ARG A 204 0.08 14.36 -18.97
CA ARG A 204 0.71 15.03 -20.13
C ARG A 204 1.43 16.28 -19.69
N GLY A 205 2.68 16.40 -20.16
CA GLY A 205 3.50 17.57 -19.84
C GLY A 205 3.85 17.69 -18.36
N ALA A 206 3.67 16.63 -17.55
CA ALA A 206 4.33 16.51 -16.26
C ALA A 206 5.84 16.56 -16.52
N ARG A 207 6.40 17.78 -16.49
CA ARG A 207 7.83 17.99 -16.60
C ARG A 207 8.44 17.37 -15.36
N ARG A 208 9.01 16.17 -15.51
CA ARG A 208 9.91 15.60 -14.52
C ARG A 208 10.93 16.70 -14.19
N PRO A 209 11.02 17.17 -12.94
CA PRO A 209 11.97 18.21 -12.60
C PRO A 209 13.38 17.73 -13.00
N PRO A 210 14.26 18.65 -13.44
CA PRO A 210 15.58 18.26 -13.89
C PRO A 210 16.27 17.43 -12.79
N PRO A 211 16.93 16.33 -13.15
CA PRO A 211 17.57 15.45 -12.19
C PRO A 211 18.52 16.26 -11.32
N ARG A 212 18.33 16.15 -10.00
CA ARG A 212 19.18 16.81 -9.01
C ARG A 212 20.28 15.85 -8.61
N ASP A 213 21.53 16.32 -8.66
CA ASP A 213 22.69 15.54 -8.24
C ASP A 213 22.66 15.29 -6.71
N LEU A 214 22.67 14.01 -6.32
CA LEU A 214 22.66 13.56 -4.93
C LEU A 214 23.77 14.18 -4.08
N HIS A 215 24.99 14.30 -4.63
CA HIS A 215 26.15 14.82 -3.92
C HIS A 215 26.07 16.33 -3.71
N GLN A 216 25.38 17.06 -4.59
CA GLN A 216 25.23 18.51 -4.51
C GLN A 216 24.07 18.95 -3.61
N GLN A 217 23.11 18.08 -3.32
CA GLN A 217 21.98 18.44 -2.47
C GLN A 217 22.38 18.59 -1.00
N ARG A 218 21.82 19.60 -0.34
CA ARG A 218 21.93 19.78 1.11
C ARG A 218 20.78 19.05 1.81
N LEU A 219 21.02 18.61 3.05
CA LEU A 219 19.96 18.07 3.89
C LEU A 219 18.92 19.16 4.16
N THR A 220 17.67 18.86 3.86
CA THR A 220 16.55 19.76 4.12
C THR A 220 16.02 19.54 5.52
N GLN A 221 16.03 20.58 6.34
CA GLN A 221 15.27 20.61 7.59
C GLN A 221 13.83 20.99 7.26
N ARG A 222 12.85 20.30 7.88
CA ARG A 222 11.47 20.79 7.86
C ARG A 222 11.49 22.16 8.54
N ASN A 223 11.10 23.20 7.83
CA ASN A 223 10.95 24.51 8.44
C ASN A 223 9.75 24.43 9.41
N PRO A 224 9.94 24.50 10.74
CA PRO A 224 8.84 24.30 11.69
C PRO A 224 7.72 25.34 11.50
N ALA A 225 8.03 26.51 10.92
CA ALA A 225 7.08 27.57 10.62
C ALA A 225 6.06 27.21 9.52
N ALA A 226 6.38 26.31 8.58
CA ALA A 226 5.48 25.97 7.47
C ALA A 226 4.36 24.99 7.84
N GLY A 227 4.37 24.46 9.07
CA GLY A 227 3.31 23.60 9.62
C GLY A 227 2.48 24.27 10.71
N GLN A 228 2.79 25.52 11.07
CA GLN A 228 1.90 26.34 11.89
C GLN A 228 0.82 26.91 10.97
N LEU A 229 -0.21 26.10 10.69
CA LEU A 229 -1.56 26.68 10.55
C LEU A 229 -1.72 27.62 11.73
N GLU A 230 -2.00 28.89 11.44
CA GLU A 230 -2.26 29.95 12.41
C GLU A 230 -3.24 29.41 13.47
N THR A 231 -2.71 28.93 14.58
CA THR A 231 -3.46 28.81 15.82
C THR A 231 -3.61 30.24 16.31
N GLY A 232 -4.50 30.97 15.65
CA GLY A 232 -5.07 32.18 16.20
C GLY A 232 -5.44 31.85 17.64
N THR A 233 -4.99 32.69 18.56
CA THR A 233 -5.41 32.65 19.96
C THR A 233 -6.92 32.79 19.98
N VAL A 234 -7.62 31.65 19.95
CA VAL A 234 -9.05 31.57 20.19
C VAL A 234 -9.23 31.98 21.64
N ASP A 235 -9.84 33.13 21.88
CA ASP A 235 -10.28 33.53 23.21
C ASP A 235 -11.29 32.48 23.71
N ILE A 236 -10.80 31.56 24.53
CA ILE A 236 -11.62 30.50 25.10
C ILE A 236 -12.56 31.16 26.12
N PRO A 237 -13.89 31.09 25.93
CA PRO A 237 -14.84 31.67 26.88
C PRO A 237 -14.61 31.13 28.29
N LEU A 238 -14.72 32.00 29.30
CA LEU A 238 -14.51 31.63 30.72
C LEU A 238 -15.35 30.42 31.15
N THR A 239 -16.52 30.22 30.54
CA THR A 239 -17.41 29.06 30.76
C THR A 239 -16.76 27.74 30.34
N VAL A 240 -16.06 27.71 29.21
CA VAL A 240 -15.31 26.54 28.72
C VAL A 240 -14.10 26.27 29.63
N LEU A 241 -13.43 27.33 30.11
CA LEU A 241 -12.34 27.19 31.09
C LEU A 241 -12.80 26.60 32.43
N GLU A 242 -13.98 26.97 32.92
CA GLU A 242 -14.58 26.39 34.11
C GLU A 242 -15.02 24.94 33.92
N GLU A 243 -15.55 24.61 32.75
CA GLU A 243 -15.93 23.25 32.38
C GLU A 243 -14.70 22.35 32.22
N VAL A 244 -13.62 22.86 31.62
CA VAL A 244 -12.31 22.18 31.57
C VAL A 244 -11.73 22.01 32.98
N ARG A 245 -11.88 22.99 33.89
CA ARG A 245 -11.44 22.85 35.28
C ARG A 245 -12.26 21.80 36.04
N ARG A 246 -13.58 21.75 35.86
CA ARG A 246 -14.44 20.70 36.44
C ARG A 246 -14.11 19.32 35.85
N SER A 247 -13.90 19.23 34.54
CA SER A 247 -13.48 18.00 33.86
C SER A 247 -12.10 17.53 34.31
N ARG A 248 -11.14 18.45 34.55
CA ARG A 248 -9.83 18.14 35.12
C ARG A 248 -9.92 17.66 36.58
N ARG A 249 -10.81 18.22 37.39
CA ARG A 249 -11.06 17.72 38.77
C ARG A 249 -11.68 16.32 38.75
N ARG A 250 -12.65 16.07 37.89
CA ARG A 250 -13.26 14.73 37.69
C ARG A 250 -12.25 13.72 37.15
N ALA A 251 -11.41 14.10 36.20
CA ALA A 251 -10.33 13.27 35.68
C ALA A 251 -9.27 12.96 36.75
N ARG A 252 -8.87 13.93 37.59
CA ARG A 252 -7.96 13.68 38.73
C ARG A 252 -8.56 12.73 39.75
N PHE A 253 -9.85 12.87 40.06
CA PHE A 253 -10.54 11.97 40.97
C PHE A 253 -10.65 10.54 40.39
N ARG A 254 -11.04 10.40 39.11
CA ARG A 254 -11.05 9.11 38.41
C ARG A 254 -9.65 8.50 38.33
N TRP A 255 -8.61 9.29 38.12
CA TRP A 255 -7.23 8.82 38.07
C TRP A 255 -6.74 8.33 39.43
N LEU A 256 -7.11 8.99 40.54
CA LEU A 256 -6.82 8.53 41.91
C LEU A 256 -7.52 7.20 42.21
N VAL A 257 -8.80 7.06 41.84
CA VAL A 257 -9.57 5.83 42.02
C VAL A 257 -9.02 4.68 41.17
N LEU A 258 -8.57 4.98 39.95
CA LEU A 258 -7.98 3.99 39.03
C LEU A 258 -6.49 3.80 39.23
N GLN A 259 -5.85 4.50 40.17
CA GLN A 259 -4.40 4.44 40.40
C GLN A 259 -3.90 3.03 40.75
N PRO A 260 -4.60 2.22 41.58
CA PRO A 260 -4.20 0.84 41.86
C PRO A 260 -4.27 -0.02 40.60
N VAL A 261 -5.32 0.14 39.79
CA VAL A 261 -5.50 -0.58 38.51
C VAL A 261 -4.42 -0.15 37.50
N ALA A 262 -4.09 1.14 37.43
CA ALA A 262 -3.06 1.68 36.57
C ALA A 262 -1.63 1.30 37.02
N TRP A 263 -1.42 1.04 38.31
CA TRP A 263 -0.17 0.50 38.83
C TRP A 263 -0.04 -0.99 38.49
N SER A 264 -1.09 -1.78 38.70
CA SER A 264 -1.14 -3.18 38.27
C SER A 264 -0.99 -3.33 36.75
N ALA A 265 -1.62 -2.46 35.96
CA ALA A 265 -1.45 -2.42 34.51
C ALA A 265 -0.03 -1.98 34.07
N ARG A 266 0.65 -1.13 34.85
CA ARG A 266 2.06 -0.76 34.63
C ARG A 266 3.01 -1.90 34.97
N GLN A 267 2.77 -2.62 36.05
CA GLN A 267 3.54 -3.82 36.39
C GLN A 267 3.30 -4.93 35.37
N TRP A 268 2.05 -5.12 34.92
CA TRP A 268 1.71 -6.03 33.82
C TRP A 268 2.37 -5.60 32.51
N ARG A 269 2.39 -4.30 32.16
CA ARG A 269 3.15 -3.79 31.01
C ARG A 269 4.64 -4.07 31.12
N ARG A 270 5.27 -3.87 32.28
CA ARG A 270 6.69 -4.22 32.48
C ARG A 270 6.92 -5.72 32.32
N LEU A 271 6.02 -6.55 32.82
CA LEU A 271 6.09 -8.00 32.71
C LEU A 271 5.87 -8.46 31.26
N VAL A 272 4.94 -7.83 30.53
CA VAL A 272 4.71 -7.98 29.09
C VAL A 272 5.85 -7.41 28.25
N GLU A 273 6.56 -6.38 28.70
CA GLU A 273 7.76 -5.85 28.05
C GLU A 273 8.94 -6.81 28.23
N ILE A 274 9.11 -7.39 29.42
CA ILE A 274 10.15 -8.40 29.69
C ILE A 274 9.85 -9.70 28.92
N LEU A 275 8.62 -10.21 29.00
CA LEU A 275 8.15 -11.34 28.20
C LEU A 275 8.13 -11.02 26.70
N GLY A 276 7.89 -9.77 26.33
CA GLY A 276 7.93 -9.28 24.96
C GLY A 276 9.34 -9.06 24.42
N GLN A 277 10.35 -8.86 25.27
CA GLN A 277 11.75 -8.85 24.89
C GLN A 277 12.27 -10.28 24.66
N LEU A 278 11.90 -11.24 25.52
CA LEU A 278 12.10 -12.67 25.25
C LEU A 278 11.31 -13.13 24.02
N GLY A 279 10.06 -12.69 23.91
CA GLY A 279 9.17 -12.95 22.80
C GLY A 279 9.66 -12.34 21.49
N ARG A 280 10.35 -11.19 21.50
CA ARG A 280 10.98 -10.53 20.34
C ARG A 280 12.26 -11.25 19.87
N ARG A 281 13.07 -11.80 20.78
CA ARG A 281 14.17 -12.70 20.40
C ARG A 281 13.64 -13.98 19.74
N LEU A 282 12.51 -14.51 20.21
CA LEU A 282 11.79 -15.61 19.56
C LEU A 282 10.98 -15.16 18.31
N ARG A 283 10.55 -13.90 18.23
CA ARG A 283 9.80 -13.32 17.08
C ARG A 283 10.69 -12.95 15.91
N LEU A 284 11.96 -12.60 16.12
CA LEU A 284 12.93 -12.52 15.01
C LEU A 284 13.13 -13.90 14.37
N HIS A 285 13.09 -14.97 15.18
CA HIS A 285 13.04 -16.35 14.68
C HIS A 285 11.67 -16.77 14.08
N ARG A 286 10.54 -16.20 14.51
CA ARG A 286 9.20 -16.48 13.92
C ARG A 286 8.82 -15.59 12.73
N LEU A 287 9.39 -14.38 12.62
CA LEU A 287 9.33 -13.55 11.41
C LEU A 287 10.13 -14.18 10.27
N ARG A 288 10.97 -15.19 10.53
CA ARG A 288 11.55 -16.02 9.48
C ARG A 288 10.53 -16.86 8.71
N PHE A 289 9.32 -17.14 9.24
CA PHE A 289 8.37 -18.05 8.56
C PHE A 289 6.85 -17.84 8.83
N ALA A 290 6.42 -16.75 9.48
CA ALA A 290 5.00 -16.56 9.84
C ALA A 290 4.39 -15.21 9.45
N THR A 291 4.81 -14.64 8.32
CA THR A 291 4.03 -13.62 7.61
C THR A 291 3.51 -14.24 6.32
N SER A 292 2.22 -14.60 6.36
CA SER A 292 1.29 -14.79 5.24
C SER A 292 1.86 -14.47 3.86
N ASP A 293 1.99 -15.46 2.96
CA ASP A 293 2.04 -15.42 1.48
C ASP A 293 2.80 -14.29 0.73
N LEU A 294 3.51 -13.39 1.41
CA LEU A 294 4.20 -12.25 0.83
C LEU A 294 5.35 -12.78 -0.01
N ARG A 295 5.21 -12.69 -1.34
CA ARG A 295 6.28 -13.03 -2.26
C ARG A 295 7.31 -11.89 -2.27
N PRO A 296 8.59 -12.17 -2.03
CA PRO A 296 9.62 -11.15 -2.18
C PRO A 296 9.68 -10.67 -3.63
N THR A 297 9.93 -9.38 -3.83
CA THR A 297 10.16 -8.78 -5.16
C THR A 297 11.50 -9.19 -5.78
N PHE A 298 12.32 -9.93 -5.04
CA PHE A 298 13.61 -10.47 -5.44
C PHE A 298 13.64 -11.99 -5.24
N HIS A 299 14.51 -12.68 -5.97
CA HIS A 299 14.85 -14.07 -5.73
C HIS A 299 16.29 -14.20 -5.23
N VAL A 300 16.56 -15.32 -4.55
CA VAL A 300 17.87 -15.62 -3.95
C VAL A 300 18.62 -16.58 -4.86
N ALA A 301 19.83 -16.22 -5.27
CA ALA A 301 20.73 -17.07 -6.05
C ALA A 301 22.09 -17.17 -5.34
N GLY A 302 22.25 -18.20 -4.51
CA GLY A 302 23.42 -18.31 -3.62
C GLY A 302 23.42 -17.19 -2.58
N THR A 303 24.44 -16.33 -2.60
CA THR A 303 24.53 -15.13 -1.74
C THR A 303 23.90 -13.89 -2.37
N ASP A 304 23.45 -13.98 -3.61
CA ASP A 304 22.95 -12.81 -4.33
C ASP A 304 21.44 -12.67 -4.19
N LEU A 305 20.99 -11.43 -4.02
CA LEU A 305 19.59 -11.04 -4.16
C LEU A 305 19.43 -10.35 -5.50
N ILE A 306 18.53 -10.87 -6.34
CA ILE A 306 18.30 -10.40 -7.70
C ILE A 306 16.85 -9.94 -7.82
N ASN A 307 16.65 -8.67 -8.15
CA ASN A 307 15.34 -8.07 -8.37
C ASN A 307 15.14 -7.82 -9.88
N PRO A 308 14.39 -8.68 -10.59
CA PRO A 308 14.20 -8.56 -12.03
C PRO A 308 13.32 -7.37 -12.43
N LEU A 309 12.38 -6.94 -11.58
CA LEU A 309 11.52 -5.78 -11.84
C LEU A 309 12.35 -4.49 -11.92
N HIS A 310 13.29 -4.34 -10.98
CA HIS A 310 14.21 -3.20 -10.92
C HIS A 310 15.47 -3.39 -11.77
N GLY A 311 15.69 -4.59 -12.33
CA GLY A 311 16.90 -4.94 -13.07
C GLY A 311 18.16 -4.68 -12.23
N CYS A 312 18.19 -5.14 -10.98
CA CYS A 312 19.33 -4.90 -10.10
C CYS A 312 19.64 -6.10 -9.21
N ARG A 313 20.87 -6.14 -8.70
CA ARG A 313 21.34 -7.17 -7.77
C ARG A 313 22.22 -6.60 -6.66
N ILE A 314 22.27 -7.31 -5.54
CA ILE A 314 23.27 -7.16 -4.48
C ILE A 314 23.81 -8.53 -4.06
N THR A 315 25.01 -8.57 -3.51
CA THR A 315 25.60 -9.73 -2.85
C THR A 315 25.55 -9.52 -1.34
N LEU A 316 25.00 -10.48 -0.60
CA LEU A 316 24.95 -10.42 0.85
C LEU A 316 26.33 -10.63 1.46
N PRO A 317 26.74 -9.81 2.44
CA PRO A 317 27.98 -10.02 3.18
C PRO A 317 27.89 -11.28 4.05
N PRO A 318 29.04 -11.84 4.48
CA PRO A 318 29.06 -12.99 5.37
C PRO A 318 28.22 -12.76 6.65
N GLY A 319 27.34 -13.71 6.97
CA GLY A 319 26.47 -13.65 8.14
C GLY A 319 25.20 -12.80 7.98
N ALA A 320 24.99 -12.17 6.82
CA ALA A 320 23.69 -11.61 6.47
C ALA A 320 22.78 -12.66 5.83
N GLU A 321 21.48 -12.52 6.06
CA GLU A 321 20.46 -13.42 5.53
C GLU A 321 19.34 -12.65 4.83
N PRO A 322 18.74 -13.18 3.75
CA PRO A 322 17.59 -12.56 3.11
C PRO A 322 16.40 -12.43 4.06
N ALA A 323 15.61 -11.37 3.89
CA ALA A 323 14.40 -11.13 4.65
C ALA A 323 13.25 -10.68 3.73
N VAL A 324 12.01 -10.88 4.15
CA VAL A 324 10.81 -10.43 3.42
C VAL A 324 10.10 -9.39 4.26
N VAL A 325 9.83 -8.22 3.68
CA VAL A 325 9.30 -7.07 4.45
C VAL A 325 8.12 -6.39 3.75
N SER A 326 8.07 -6.45 2.42
CA SER A 326 6.98 -5.90 1.62
C SER A 326 7.01 -6.49 0.21
N CYS A 327 5.84 -6.55 -0.42
CA CYS A 327 5.62 -6.92 -1.82
C CYS A 327 5.42 -5.70 -2.73
N LYS A 328 5.41 -4.47 -2.19
CA LYS A 328 5.14 -3.27 -2.98
C LYS A 328 6.15 -3.11 -4.13
N PRO A 329 5.78 -2.48 -5.27
CA PRO A 329 6.70 -2.27 -6.39
C PRO A 329 7.95 -1.49 -5.98
N SER A 330 7.82 -0.58 -5.01
CA SER A 330 8.95 0.18 -4.48
C SER A 330 9.89 -0.65 -3.58
N ALA A 331 9.51 -1.85 -3.13
CA ALA A 331 10.39 -2.72 -2.35
C ALA A 331 11.39 -3.44 -3.28
N VAL A 332 12.68 -3.29 -3.00
CA VAL A 332 13.75 -3.81 -3.88
C VAL A 332 14.45 -5.01 -3.26
N PHE A 333 14.98 -4.85 -2.05
CA PHE A 333 15.69 -5.90 -1.31
C PHE A 333 15.35 -5.81 0.17
N ALA A 334 15.49 -6.91 0.89
CA ALA A 334 15.56 -6.87 2.34
C ALA A 334 16.43 -8.01 2.87
N PHE A 335 17.18 -7.71 3.93
CA PHE A 335 18.07 -8.66 4.57
C PHE A 335 18.29 -8.30 6.04
N VAL A 336 18.64 -9.28 6.85
CA VAL A 336 19.08 -9.08 8.23
C VAL A 336 20.60 -9.17 8.28
N ALA A 337 21.24 -8.16 8.85
CA ALA A 337 22.65 -8.15 9.17
C ALA A 337 22.83 -7.85 10.65
N HIS A 338 23.54 -8.71 11.39
CA HIS A 338 23.76 -8.54 12.83
C HIS A 338 22.49 -8.22 13.65
N ASP A 339 21.42 -8.98 13.44
CA ASP A 339 20.09 -8.82 14.08
C ASP A 339 19.34 -7.51 13.72
N VAL A 340 19.83 -6.74 12.75
CA VAL A 340 19.18 -5.52 12.26
C VAL A 340 18.63 -5.76 10.87
N LEU A 341 17.35 -5.47 10.69
CA LEU A 341 16.69 -5.51 9.39
C LEU A 341 17.10 -4.30 8.56
N VAL A 342 17.58 -4.58 7.35
CA VAL A 342 17.92 -3.61 6.32
C VAL A 342 16.92 -3.78 5.19
N THR A 343 16.26 -2.69 4.79
CA THR A 343 15.34 -2.67 3.64
C THR A 343 15.88 -1.76 2.57
N CYS A 344 15.77 -2.17 1.30
CA CYS A 344 16.06 -1.33 0.16
C CYS A 344 14.75 -0.98 -0.55
N THR A 345 14.50 0.31 -0.75
CA THR A 345 13.34 0.79 -1.50
C THR A 345 13.76 1.68 -2.67
N ALA A 346 13.09 1.55 -3.80
CA ALA A 346 13.24 2.42 -4.95
C ALA A 346 12.33 3.63 -4.81
N ARG A 347 12.90 4.82 -4.98
CA ARG A 347 12.18 6.09 -4.98
C ARG A 347 12.44 6.84 -6.28
N ARG A 348 11.46 7.61 -6.74
CA ARG A 348 11.63 8.51 -7.89
C ARG A 348 12.70 9.54 -7.57
N ARG A 349 13.52 9.90 -8.56
CA ARG A 349 14.59 10.88 -8.38
C ARG A 349 14.08 12.25 -7.95
N GLU A 350 12.88 12.63 -8.35
CA GLU A 350 12.25 13.88 -7.92
C GLU A 350 11.97 13.94 -6.42
N LYS A 351 11.78 12.78 -5.76
CA LYS A 351 11.61 12.66 -4.31
C LYS A 351 12.95 12.74 -3.56
N LEU A 352 14.06 13.08 -4.22
CA LEU A 352 15.38 13.23 -3.57
C LEU A 352 15.34 14.14 -2.34
N ARG A 353 14.60 15.26 -2.40
CA ARG A 353 14.46 16.16 -1.24
C ARG A 353 13.73 15.52 -0.07
N GLU A 354 12.77 14.65 -0.35
CA GLU A 354 12.05 13.90 0.67
C GLU A 354 12.96 12.85 1.30
N VAL A 355 13.74 12.12 0.49
CA VAL A 355 14.73 11.14 0.98
C VAL A 355 15.81 11.82 1.82
N LEU A 356 16.27 13.01 1.43
CA LEU A 356 17.25 13.82 2.17
C LEU A 356 16.63 14.67 3.28
N ARG A 357 15.35 14.47 3.59
CA ARG A 357 14.67 15.19 4.66
C ARG A 357 15.15 14.66 5.99
N ARG A 358 15.70 15.55 6.81
CA ARG A 358 16.08 15.21 8.19
C ARG A 358 14.79 14.95 9.01
N PRO A 359 14.70 13.81 9.73
CA PRO A 359 13.61 13.58 10.67
C PRO A 359 13.48 14.72 11.70
N ASP A 360 12.25 15.02 12.11
CA ASP A 360 11.99 16.13 13.03
C ASP A 360 12.68 15.85 14.39
N GLY A 361 13.46 16.81 14.88
CA GLY A 361 14.22 16.70 16.13
C GLY A 361 15.46 15.79 16.11
N SER A 362 15.86 15.24 14.96
CA SER A 362 17.07 14.42 14.87
C SER A 362 18.36 15.24 14.67
N ALA A 363 19.49 14.68 15.09
CA ALA A 363 20.83 15.17 14.81
C ALA A 363 21.47 14.35 13.69
N VAL A 364 22.27 14.99 12.84
CA VAL A 364 23.09 14.30 11.83
C VAL A 364 24.40 13.93 12.51
N GLU A 365 24.66 12.63 12.61
CA GLU A 365 25.91 12.09 13.17
C GLU A 365 26.94 11.88 12.06
N ASP A 366 26.50 11.49 10.87
CA ASP A 366 27.38 11.28 9.71
C ASP A 366 26.68 11.60 8.37
N ASP A 367 27.47 12.07 7.40
CA ASP A 367 27.07 12.45 6.04
C ASP A 367 28.24 12.23 5.05
N GLU A 368 28.39 10.99 4.59
CA GLU A 368 29.46 10.56 3.71
C GLU A 368 28.98 10.50 2.25
N ARG A 369 29.72 11.12 1.32
CA ARG A 369 29.50 11.01 -0.13
C ARG A 369 30.53 10.06 -0.72
N TYR A 370 30.10 9.08 -1.50
CA TYR A 370 30.97 8.07 -2.10
C TYR A 370 30.41 7.56 -3.44
N PHE A 371 31.06 6.55 -4.02
CA PHE A 371 30.64 5.92 -5.27
C PHE A 371 30.52 4.40 -5.12
N VAL A 372 29.57 3.81 -5.85
CA VAL A 372 29.31 2.36 -5.91
C VAL A 372 29.28 1.96 -7.39
N ALA A 373 30.30 1.25 -7.88
CA ALA A 373 30.44 0.93 -9.31
C ALA A 373 30.22 2.14 -10.25
N GLY A 374 30.80 3.29 -9.89
CA GLY A 374 30.65 4.53 -10.65
C GLY A 374 29.31 5.26 -10.46
N LEU A 375 28.34 4.68 -9.75
CA LEU A 375 27.11 5.34 -9.34
C LEU A 375 27.36 6.23 -8.13
N ARG A 376 26.74 7.41 -8.09
CA ARG A 376 26.81 8.29 -6.93
C ARG A 376 26.08 7.64 -5.76
N ALA A 377 26.72 7.60 -4.60
CA ALA A 377 26.11 7.11 -3.38
C ALA A 377 26.34 8.06 -2.20
N ARG A 378 25.44 8.02 -1.22
CA ARG A 378 25.54 8.85 -0.01
C ARG A 378 25.05 8.08 1.20
N ARG A 379 25.78 8.15 2.30
CA ARG A 379 25.41 7.58 3.59
C ARG A 379 25.03 8.72 4.53
N LEU A 380 23.91 8.55 5.22
CA LEU A 380 23.42 9.46 6.23
C LEU A 380 23.14 8.67 7.50
N LEU A 381 23.66 9.15 8.63
CA LEU A 381 23.34 8.60 9.94
C LEU A 381 22.67 9.67 10.79
N PHE A 382 21.44 9.40 11.23
CA PHE A 382 20.70 10.29 12.11
C PHE A 382 20.58 9.68 13.50
N ARG A 383 20.85 10.50 14.53
CA ARG A 383 20.43 10.22 15.89
C ARG A 383 19.04 10.80 16.12
N LEU A 384 18.07 9.93 16.33
CA LEU A 384 16.66 10.26 16.53
C LEU A 384 16.38 10.65 17.99
N PRO A 385 15.41 11.56 18.23
CA PRO A 385 15.04 11.94 19.58
C PRO A 385 14.37 10.77 20.34
N PRO A 386 14.46 10.72 21.68
CA PRO A 386 13.72 9.75 22.48
C PRO A 386 12.22 9.81 22.19
N GLY A 387 11.55 8.65 22.09
CA GLY A 387 10.12 8.58 21.81
C GLY A 387 9.75 8.82 20.34
N PHE A 388 10.70 8.97 19.42
CA PHE A 388 10.44 8.98 17.97
C PHE A 388 9.69 7.71 17.51
N ARG A 389 9.99 6.58 18.16
CA ARG A 389 9.19 5.36 18.08
C ARG A 389 8.48 5.12 19.40
N ALA A 390 7.18 4.84 19.35
CA ALA A 390 6.35 4.62 20.53
C ALA A 390 6.87 3.51 21.47
N ASP A 391 7.70 2.60 20.97
CA ASP A 391 8.26 1.47 21.71
C ASP A 391 9.74 1.65 22.13
N VAL A 392 10.34 2.83 21.92
CA VAL A 392 11.75 3.08 22.24
C VAL A 392 11.89 4.27 23.19
N THR A 393 12.31 3.98 24.42
CA THR A 393 12.50 4.97 25.50
C THR A 393 13.86 5.67 25.47
N GLY A 394 14.81 5.16 24.67
CA GLY A 394 16.17 5.71 24.52
C GLY A 394 16.40 6.39 23.17
N PRO A 395 17.63 6.90 22.93
CA PRO A 395 18.04 7.33 21.59
C PRO A 395 17.96 6.15 20.62
N SER A 396 17.62 6.43 19.36
CA SER A 396 17.68 5.44 18.27
C SER A 396 18.41 6.06 17.09
N TYR A 397 18.91 5.22 16.19
CA TYR A 397 19.71 5.63 15.06
C TYR A 397 19.05 5.15 13.77
N LEU A 398 19.00 6.03 12.78
CA LEU A 398 18.49 5.75 11.44
C LEU A 398 19.65 5.91 10.46
N GLY A 399 20.07 4.80 9.87
CA GLY A 399 21.06 4.79 8.80
C GLY A 399 20.39 4.70 7.44
N LEU A 400 20.81 5.54 6.52
CA LEU A 400 20.40 5.53 5.12
C LEU A 400 21.64 5.40 4.23
N HIS A 401 21.62 4.48 3.27
CA HIS A 401 22.51 4.50 2.11
C HIS A 401 21.66 4.72 0.86
N ILE A 402 21.98 5.78 0.12
CA ILE A 402 21.25 6.17 -1.07
C ILE A 402 22.16 5.95 -2.27
N VAL A 403 21.75 5.12 -3.22
CA VAL A 403 22.43 4.94 -4.51
C VAL A 403 21.60 5.63 -5.59
N GLU A 404 22.20 6.60 -6.27
CA GLU A 404 21.57 7.33 -7.36
C GLU A 404 21.86 6.65 -8.70
N THR A 405 20.79 6.38 -9.45
CA THR A 405 20.85 5.90 -10.83
C THR A 405 20.16 6.88 -11.76
N GLU A 406 20.14 6.59 -13.07
CA GLU A 406 19.39 7.41 -14.01
C GLU A 406 17.88 7.38 -13.74
N ARG A 407 17.34 6.22 -13.35
CA ARG A 407 15.91 5.97 -13.20
C ARG A 407 15.38 6.21 -11.78
N ALA A 408 16.17 5.88 -10.76
CA ALA A 408 15.71 5.80 -9.38
C ALA A 408 16.77 6.17 -8.34
N LEU A 409 16.31 6.39 -7.11
CA LEU A 409 17.10 6.40 -5.89
C LEU A 409 16.83 5.09 -5.15
N TYR A 410 17.86 4.28 -4.96
CA TYR A 410 17.78 3.07 -4.14
C TYR A 410 18.19 3.40 -2.72
N VAL A 411 17.26 3.32 -1.78
CA VAL A 411 17.43 3.73 -0.38
C VAL A 411 17.47 2.49 0.49
N PHE A 412 18.67 2.13 0.94
CA PHE A 412 18.88 1.13 1.97
C PHE A 412 18.72 1.80 3.33
N LEU A 413 17.80 1.30 4.13
CA LEU A 413 17.39 1.86 5.40
C LEU A 413 17.53 0.79 6.48
N TYR A 414 18.14 1.18 7.59
CA TYR A 414 18.15 0.38 8.81
C TYR A 414 17.93 1.27 10.04
N ASN A 415 17.37 0.68 11.09
CA ASN A 415 17.13 1.38 12.35
C ASN A 415 17.63 0.53 13.51
N ASP A 416 18.47 1.11 14.34
CA ASP A 416 19.04 0.46 15.53
C ASP A 416 18.74 1.29 16.79
N ARG A 417 18.57 0.62 17.92
CA ARG A 417 18.40 1.24 19.24
C ARG A 417 19.74 1.70 19.83
N HIS A 418 20.84 1.16 19.32
CA HIS A 418 22.17 1.54 19.74
C HIS A 418 22.87 2.29 18.62
N HIS A 419 23.94 3.02 18.96
CA HIS A 419 24.82 3.53 17.93
C HIS A 419 25.26 2.35 17.07
N PRO A 420 25.14 2.42 15.73
CA PRO A 420 25.44 1.30 14.88
C PRO A 420 26.86 0.79 15.16
N ARG A 421 26.96 -0.53 15.33
CA ARG A 421 28.23 -1.20 15.55
C ARG A 421 29.04 -1.20 14.25
N PRO A 422 30.38 -1.07 14.29
CA PRO A 422 31.20 -1.05 13.09
C PRO A 422 30.96 -2.25 12.16
N GLU A 423 30.68 -3.42 12.71
CA GLU A 423 30.41 -4.65 11.94
C GLU A 423 29.11 -4.55 11.14
N LEU A 424 28.06 -3.98 11.74
CA LEU A 424 26.80 -3.71 11.04
C LEU A 424 26.99 -2.70 9.91
N GLU A 425 27.70 -1.60 10.20
CA GLU A 425 27.97 -0.57 9.19
C GLU A 425 28.77 -1.12 8.02
N GLN A 426 29.78 -1.93 8.29
CA GLN A 426 30.58 -2.59 7.26
C GLN A 426 29.74 -3.57 6.45
N ALA A 427 28.92 -4.41 7.09
CA ALA A 427 28.04 -5.35 6.40
C ALA A 427 27.06 -4.63 5.45
N VAL A 428 26.39 -3.56 5.92
CA VAL A 428 25.50 -2.75 5.07
C VAL A 428 26.29 -2.10 3.94
N ARG A 429 27.48 -1.55 4.23
CA ARG A 429 28.35 -0.93 3.23
C ARG A 429 28.80 -1.91 2.16
N ASP A 430 29.15 -3.14 2.52
CA ASP A 430 29.55 -4.20 1.59
C ASP A 430 28.38 -4.61 0.68
N ALA A 431 27.19 -4.81 1.27
CA ALA A 431 25.97 -5.08 0.51
C ALA A 431 25.68 -3.95 -0.48
N VAL A 432 25.75 -2.69 -0.05
CA VAL A 432 25.54 -1.52 -0.91
C VAL A 432 26.65 -1.40 -1.97
N ALA A 433 27.92 -1.64 -1.62
CA ALA A 433 29.05 -1.58 -2.55
C ALA A 433 28.97 -2.65 -3.65
N SER A 434 28.29 -3.76 -3.37
CA SER A 434 27.99 -4.80 -4.35
C SER A 434 26.81 -4.49 -5.28
N PHE A 435 26.06 -3.40 -5.03
CA PHE A 435 24.90 -3.04 -5.85
C PHE A 435 25.29 -2.83 -7.30
N ARG A 436 24.60 -3.52 -8.21
CA ARG A 436 24.78 -3.38 -9.66
C ARG A 436 23.41 -3.30 -10.33
N LEU A 437 23.30 -2.45 -11.34
CA LEU A 437 22.22 -2.53 -12.32
C LEU A 437 22.57 -3.66 -13.29
N GLU A 438 21.67 -4.60 -13.44
CA GLU A 438 21.68 -5.51 -14.58
C GLU A 438 21.11 -4.72 -15.75
N ASN A 439 21.77 -4.75 -16.90
CA ASN A 439 21.19 -4.14 -18.09
C ASN A 439 19.80 -4.75 -18.28
N PRO A 440 18.73 -3.92 -18.36
CA PRO A 440 17.42 -4.47 -18.66
C PRO A 440 17.56 -5.26 -19.96
N PRO A 441 17.00 -6.47 -20.08
CA PRO A 441 17.07 -7.23 -21.31
C PRO A 441 16.60 -6.33 -22.45
N ALA A 442 17.52 -6.03 -23.37
CA ALA A 442 17.26 -5.15 -24.49
C ALA A 442 16.06 -5.71 -25.27
N GLY A 443 14.94 -4.98 -25.31
CA GLY A 443 13.88 -5.21 -26.29
C GLY A 443 12.91 -6.37 -26.04
N GLY A 444 12.68 -6.79 -24.80
CA GLY A 444 11.57 -7.68 -24.51
C GLY A 444 10.28 -6.90 -24.28
N ARG A 445 9.35 -6.90 -25.25
CA ARG A 445 7.92 -6.84 -24.92
C ARG A 445 7.65 -7.98 -23.94
N ALA A 446 7.86 -7.76 -22.65
CA ALA A 446 7.13 -8.49 -21.64
C ALA A 446 5.73 -7.90 -21.68
N ALA A 447 4.97 -8.25 -22.74
CA ALA A 447 3.58 -8.51 -22.51
C ALA A 447 3.60 -9.50 -21.34
N THR A 448 3.09 -9.07 -20.21
CA THR A 448 2.85 -9.93 -19.05
C THR A 448 1.72 -10.90 -19.42
N GLU A 449 1.85 -11.64 -20.53
CA GLU A 449 1.21 -12.93 -20.71
C GLU A 449 1.87 -13.88 -19.73
N ARG A 450 1.57 -13.69 -18.43
CA ARG A 450 1.73 -14.74 -17.44
C ARG A 450 0.64 -15.76 -17.75
N SER A 451 0.88 -16.64 -18.71
CA SER A 451 0.06 -17.83 -18.86
C SER A 451 0.20 -18.64 -17.57
N VAL A 452 -0.87 -18.76 -16.80
CA VAL A 452 -0.96 -19.72 -15.70
C VAL A 452 -0.97 -21.11 -16.35
N SER A 453 0.21 -21.70 -16.52
CA SER A 453 0.34 -23.07 -17.02
C SER A 453 0.02 -24.05 -15.89
N ARG A 454 -1.17 -24.66 -16.03
CA ARG A 454 -1.73 -25.91 -15.47
C ARG A 454 -1.16 -26.50 -14.18
#